data_AF-A0A2G8PAC9-F1
#
_entry.id   AF-A0A2G8PAC9-F1
#
_cell.length_a   1.000
_cell.length_b   1.000
_cell.length_c   1.000
_cell.angle_alpha   90.00
_cell.angle_beta   90.00
_cell.angle_gamma   90.00
#
_symmetry.space_group_name_H-M   'P 1'
#
loop_
_entity.id
_entity.type
_entity.pdbx_description
1 polymer ?
#
loop_
_entity_poly.entity_id
_entity_poly.type
_entity_poly.pdbx_seq_one_letter_code
_entity_poly.pdbx_strand_id
1 'polypeptide(L)'
;MVGIFRRFFGSRGQADSKPSSGTAAQPAKKKDNTFFLDPDEAKTLGNIEYMRTPRIVKHTFQDFGSTEKVEVVEQVSSLSKVKLAVEQAKAPEQSSSTSNSSSGAGSRRQGGSDMDMFRNMARSLKRK
;
A
#
# COMPACT_ATOMS: atom_id res chain seq x y z
N MET A 1 -33.56 31.13 -25.46
CA MET A 1 -33.03 29.91 -24.81
C MET A 1 -31.50 30.05 -24.72
N VAL A 2 -31.00 30.24 -23.49
CA VAL A 2 -29.63 30.06 -22.95
C VAL A 2 -28.41 30.62 -23.71
N GLY A 3 -28.06 31.88 -23.42
CA GLY A 3 -26.73 32.45 -23.63
C GLY A 3 -25.98 32.64 -22.31
N ILE A 4 -25.50 31.55 -21.69
CA ILE A 4 -24.85 31.58 -20.35
C ILE A 4 -23.44 30.92 -20.34
N PHE A 5 -22.96 30.28 -21.41
CA PHE A 5 -21.68 29.56 -21.36
C PHE A 5 -20.43 30.36 -21.80
N ARG A 6 -20.53 31.66 -22.11
CA ARG A 6 -19.39 32.43 -22.66
C ARG A 6 -18.61 33.26 -21.62
N ARG A 7 -18.91 33.13 -20.32
CA ARG A 7 -18.23 33.85 -19.23
C ARG A 7 -17.57 32.93 -18.19
N PHE A 8 -17.65 31.60 -18.36
CA PHE A 8 -17.11 30.64 -17.39
C PHE A 8 -15.79 29.96 -17.81
N PHE A 9 -15.18 30.40 -18.90
CA PHE A 9 -13.81 30.03 -19.27
C PHE A 9 -12.98 31.30 -19.37
N GLY A 10 -12.48 31.74 -18.20
CA GLY A 10 -11.57 32.87 -18.09
C GLY A 10 -10.27 32.59 -18.82
N SER A 11 -10.08 33.22 -19.97
CA SER A 11 -8.76 33.44 -20.55
C SER A 11 -7.98 34.41 -19.66
N ARG A 12 -7.09 33.88 -18.83
CA ARG A 12 -5.97 34.65 -18.28
C ARG A 12 -4.68 33.83 -18.44
N GLY A 13 -3.86 34.29 -19.38
CA GLY A 13 -2.41 34.27 -19.34
C GLY A 13 -1.73 32.90 -19.26
N GLN A 14 -1.28 32.42 -20.42
CA GLN A 14 0.02 31.74 -20.44
C GLN A 14 1.07 32.74 -19.95
N ALA A 15 1.65 32.45 -18.79
CA ALA A 15 2.93 32.96 -18.38
C ALA A 15 3.80 31.74 -18.12
N ASP A 16 4.93 31.66 -18.82
CA ASP A 16 5.92 30.61 -18.73
C ASP A 16 6.37 30.38 -17.28
N SER A 17 5.78 29.39 -16.60
CA SER A 17 6.34 28.84 -15.36
C SER A 17 7.07 27.54 -15.69
N LYS A 18 8.34 27.73 -16.07
CA LYS A 18 9.38 26.71 -15.99
C LYS A 18 9.22 25.96 -14.65
N PRO A 19 9.23 24.61 -14.59
CA PRO A 19 9.19 23.92 -13.31
C PRO A 19 10.52 24.20 -12.62
N SER A 20 10.51 25.12 -11.65
CA SER A 20 11.61 25.22 -10.69
C SER A 20 11.64 23.90 -9.93
N SER A 21 12.63 23.07 -10.25
CA SER A 21 13.10 21.98 -9.41
C SER A 21 13.09 22.46 -7.96
N GLY A 22 12.33 21.77 -7.11
CA GLY A 22 12.13 22.13 -5.72
C GLY A 22 13.45 22.23 -4.95
N THR A 23 14.02 23.43 -4.92
CA THR A 23 14.83 23.85 -3.79
C THR A 23 13.84 24.17 -2.68
N ALA A 24 13.74 23.27 -1.70
CA ALA A 24 13.02 23.52 -0.47
C ALA A 24 13.39 24.93 0.02
N ALA A 25 12.37 25.80 0.12
CA ALA A 25 12.55 27.15 0.62
C ALA A 25 13.20 27.06 2.00
N GLN A 26 14.48 27.43 2.10
CA GLN A 26 15.14 27.52 3.39
C GLN A 26 14.40 28.59 4.20
N PRO A 27 13.89 28.26 5.40
CA PRO A 27 13.21 29.25 6.22
C PRO A 27 14.17 30.41 6.46
N ALA A 28 13.72 31.62 6.15
CA ALA A 28 14.48 32.85 6.38
C ALA A 28 14.89 32.89 7.86
N LYS A 29 16.21 32.83 8.12
CA LYS A 29 16.78 32.83 9.47
C LYS A 29 16.45 34.16 10.17
N LYS A 30 15.35 34.19 10.93
CA LYS A 30 15.11 35.24 11.92
C LYS A 30 16.12 35.06 13.04
N LYS A 31 16.73 36.16 13.50
CA LYS A 31 17.73 36.16 14.58
C LYS A 31 17.02 36.08 15.92
N ASP A 32 16.38 34.95 16.16
CA ASP A 32 15.81 34.60 17.45
C ASP A 32 16.90 33.82 18.20
N ASN A 33 17.19 34.16 19.47
CA ASN A 33 18.25 33.52 20.27
C ASN A 33 17.90 32.07 20.69
N THR A 34 17.17 31.35 19.85
CA THR A 34 16.74 29.99 20.08
C THR A 34 17.76 29.03 19.46
N PHE A 35 18.36 28.21 20.31
CA PHE A 35 19.22 27.12 19.88
C PHE A 35 18.33 25.94 19.50
N PHE A 36 18.27 25.62 18.22
CA PHE A 36 17.68 24.37 17.75
C PHE A 36 18.77 23.29 17.80
N LEU A 37 18.43 22.13 18.34
CA LEU A 37 19.26 20.95 18.20
C LEU A 37 19.21 20.46 16.77
N ASP A 38 20.27 19.79 16.34
CA ASP A 38 20.25 19.06 15.10
C ASP A 38 19.17 17.95 15.14
N PRO A 39 18.57 17.59 14.01
CA PRO A 39 17.46 16.62 13.97
C PRO A 39 17.84 15.25 14.57
N ASP A 40 19.13 14.92 14.59
CA ASP A 40 19.66 13.68 15.17
C ASP A 40 20.05 13.81 16.65
N GLU A 41 20.25 15.04 17.13
CA GLU A 41 20.54 15.34 18.54
C GLU A 41 19.26 15.57 19.36
N ALA A 42 18.15 15.87 18.69
CA ALA A 42 16.86 16.01 19.34
C ALA A 42 16.46 14.69 20.03
N LYS A 43 15.91 14.77 21.25
CA LYS A 43 15.35 13.61 21.97
C LYS A 43 14.16 13.05 21.20
N THR A 44 14.38 12.08 20.34
CA THR A 44 13.31 11.29 19.72
C THR A 44 12.96 10.09 20.59
N LEU A 45 11.67 9.85 20.80
CA LEU A 45 11.19 8.66 21.51
C LEU A 45 11.19 7.47 20.53
N GLY A 46 12.38 7.02 20.13
CA GLY A 46 12.58 5.98 19.13
C GLY A 46 14.01 5.88 18.61
N ASN A 47 14.32 4.79 17.91
CA ASN A 47 15.61 4.59 17.26
C ASN A 47 15.60 5.27 15.87
N ILE A 48 16.38 6.33 15.71
CA ILE A 48 16.46 7.13 14.47
C ILE A 48 17.00 6.30 13.31
N GLU A 49 17.99 5.46 13.55
CA GLU A 49 18.55 4.57 12.53
C GLU A 49 17.47 3.64 11.98
N TYR A 50 16.65 3.08 12.87
CA TYR A 50 15.54 2.23 12.46
C TYR A 50 14.52 2.98 11.58
N MET A 51 14.18 4.22 11.92
CA MET A 51 13.25 5.04 11.13
C MET A 51 13.78 5.36 9.73
N ARG A 52 15.09 5.54 9.61
CA ARG A 52 15.76 5.86 8.34
C ARG A 52 16.05 4.63 7.50
N THR A 53 16.23 3.46 8.12
CA THR A 53 16.55 2.22 7.39
C THR A 53 15.44 1.85 6.41
N PRO A 54 15.74 1.73 5.10
CA PRO A 54 14.76 1.26 4.14
C PRO A 54 14.57 -0.26 4.27
N ARG A 55 13.33 -0.70 4.19
CA ARG A 55 12.96 -2.13 4.13
C ARG A 55 12.29 -2.44 2.80
N ILE A 56 12.66 -3.59 2.23
CA ILE A 56 12.04 -4.07 1.00
C ILE A 56 10.84 -4.93 1.37
N VAL A 57 9.67 -4.53 0.89
CA VAL A 57 8.41 -5.25 1.03
C VAL A 57 8.01 -5.79 -0.34
N LYS A 58 7.68 -7.08 -0.40
CA LYS A 58 7.19 -7.75 -1.60
C LYS A 58 5.70 -7.99 -1.46
N HIS A 59 4.93 -7.41 -2.36
CA HIS A 59 3.49 -7.62 -2.47
C HIS A 59 3.18 -8.48 -3.69
N THR A 60 2.45 -9.57 -3.49
CA THR A 60 1.97 -10.43 -4.57
C THR A 60 0.48 -10.25 -4.73
N PHE A 61 0.05 -9.71 -5.86
CA PHE A 61 -1.37 -9.53 -6.18
C PHE A 61 -1.80 -10.59 -7.19
N GLN A 62 -3.04 -11.07 -7.06
CA GLN A 62 -3.69 -11.76 -8.18
C GLN A 62 -4.08 -10.71 -9.22
N ASP A 63 -3.81 -10.99 -10.49
CA ASP A 63 -4.32 -10.18 -11.57
C ASP A 63 -5.80 -10.52 -11.82
N PHE A 64 -6.64 -9.50 -12.02
CA PHE A 64 -8.09 -9.70 -12.19
C PHE A 64 -8.50 -10.03 -13.64
N GLY A 65 -7.53 -10.29 -14.52
CA GLY A 65 -7.76 -10.69 -15.92
C GLY A 65 -6.91 -11.87 -16.39
N SER A 66 -5.95 -12.34 -15.60
CA SER A 66 -5.08 -13.48 -15.91
C SER A 66 -4.90 -14.35 -14.67
N THR A 67 -4.57 -15.64 -14.85
CA THR A 67 -4.23 -16.53 -13.71
C THR A 67 -2.84 -16.25 -13.13
N GLU A 68 -2.15 -15.23 -13.64
CA GLU A 68 -0.80 -14.88 -13.25
C GLU A 68 -0.78 -14.01 -11.99
N LYS A 69 0.29 -14.16 -11.22
CA LYS A 69 0.53 -13.34 -10.03
C LYS A 69 1.43 -12.18 -10.42
N VAL A 70 1.03 -10.97 -10.04
CA VAL A 70 1.82 -9.76 -10.24
C VAL A 70 2.62 -9.48 -8.97
N GLU A 71 3.93 -9.35 -9.11
CA GLU A 71 4.82 -9.02 -8.01
C GLU A 71 5.16 -7.54 -8.03
N VAL A 72 4.90 -6.87 -6.90
CA VAL A 72 5.21 -5.47 -6.69
C VAL A 72 6.23 -5.36 -5.56
N VAL A 73 7.42 -4.89 -5.90
CA VAL A 73 8.52 -4.69 -4.96
C VAL A 73 8.58 -3.22 -4.58
N GLU A 74 8.37 -2.94 -3.30
CA GLU A 74 8.39 -1.60 -2.73
C GLU A 74 9.48 -1.48 -1.67
N GLN A 75 10.21 -0.37 -1.69
CA GLN A 75 11.14 0.01 -0.64
C GLN A 75 10.45 1.05 0.25
N VAL A 76 10.26 0.71 1.52
CA VAL A 76 9.51 1.51 2.49
C VAL A 76 10.40 1.85 3.68
N SER A 77 10.46 3.13 4.03
CA SER A 77 11.03 3.64 5.29
C SER A 77 9.99 4.50 6.01
N SER A 78 10.24 4.91 7.25
CA SER A 78 9.31 5.78 7.99
C SER A 78 9.18 7.18 7.36
N LEU A 79 10.17 7.59 6.56
CA LEU A 79 10.20 8.91 5.93
C LEU A 79 9.71 8.89 4.47
N SER A 80 9.77 7.74 3.79
CA SER A 80 9.54 7.70 2.35
C SER A 80 9.16 6.31 1.84
N LYS A 81 8.50 6.27 0.68
CA LYS A 81 8.13 5.05 -0.02
C LYS A 81 8.52 5.15 -1.49
N VAL A 82 9.27 4.18 -2.00
CA VAL A 82 9.76 4.12 -3.38
C VAL A 82 9.34 2.79 -4.00
N LYS A 83 8.68 2.84 -5.17
CA LYS A 83 8.29 1.64 -5.92
C LYS A 83 9.44 1.25 -6.85
N LEU A 84 10.07 0.10 -6.61
CA LEU A 84 11.28 -0.31 -7.32
C LEU A 84 10.96 -1.10 -8.59
N ALA A 85 10.00 -2.01 -8.56
CA ALA A 85 9.63 -2.81 -9.71
C ALA A 85 8.19 -3.33 -9.63
N VAL A 86 7.56 -3.44 -10.80
CA VAL A 86 6.38 -4.28 -11.03
C VAL A 86 6.84 -5.34 -12.02
N GLU A 87 7.22 -6.51 -11.52
CA GLU A 87 7.55 -7.62 -12.39
C GLU A 87 6.25 -8.39 -12.65
N GLN A 88 5.79 -8.36 -13.91
CA GLN A 88 4.82 -9.32 -14.42
C GLN A 88 5.55 -10.65 -14.52
N ALA A 89 5.14 -11.62 -13.72
CA ALA A 89 5.80 -12.92 -13.63
C ALA A 89 5.68 -13.67 -14.97
N LYS A 90 6.71 -13.61 -15.81
CA LYS A 90 6.88 -14.58 -16.89
C LYS A 90 7.48 -15.86 -16.30
N ALA A 91 6.72 -16.95 -16.38
CA ALA A 91 7.05 -18.27 -15.86
C ALA A 91 8.42 -18.81 -16.34
N PRO A 92 9.00 -19.77 -15.59
CA PRO A 92 9.45 -20.98 -16.23
C PRO A 92 8.98 -22.27 -15.54
N GLU A 93 8.43 -23.14 -16.39
CA GLU A 93 8.50 -24.60 -16.47
C GLU A 93 8.25 -25.50 -15.24
N GLN A 94 7.08 -26.16 -15.35
CA GLN A 94 6.71 -27.50 -14.93
C GLN A 94 7.83 -28.49 -14.54
N SER A 95 7.60 -29.16 -13.41
CA SER A 95 7.85 -30.59 -13.27
C SER A 95 6.62 -31.23 -12.60
N SER A 96 6.02 -32.19 -13.32
CA SER A 96 4.98 -33.15 -12.91
C SER A 96 5.33 -33.86 -11.59
N SER A 97 4.44 -34.38 -10.74
CA SER A 97 3.13 -35.05 -10.88
C SER A 97 2.45 -35.01 -9.50
N THR A 98 1.12 -35.09 -9.34
CA THR A 98 0.35 -36.35 -9.32
C THR A 98 -1.12 -36.01 -9.10
N SER A 99 -1.96 -36.73 -9.84
CA SER A 99 -3.42 -36.76 -9.85
C SER A 99 -4.07 -37.00 -8.48
N ASN A 100 -5.24 -36.42 -8.25
CA ASN A 100 -6.45 -37.22 -8.07
C ASN A 100 -7.74 -36.41 -8.21
N SER A 101 -8.58 -36.91 -9.11
CA SER A 101 -9.96 -36.53 -9.38
C SER A 101 -10.92 -37.01 -8.29
N SER A 102 -11.92 -36.20 -7.94
CA SER A 102 -13.31 -36.69 -7.90
C SER A 102 -14.33 -35.55 -7.88
N SER A 103 -15.27 -35.70 -8.81
CA SER A 103 -16.52 -34.98 -9.00
C SER A 103 -17.49 -35.12 -7.82
N GLY A 104 -18.27 -34.08 -7.54
CA GLY A 104 -19.51 -34.22 -6.77
C GLY A 104 -20.00 -32.91 -6.17
N ALA A 105 -21.14 -32.41 -6.65
CA ALA A 105 -21.85 -31.31 -6.03
C ALA A 105 -22.15 -31.60 -4.54
N GLY A 106 -21.82 -30.64 -3.68
CA GLY A 106 -22.46 -30.43 -2.38
C GLY A 106 -22.22 -31.50 -1.29
N SER A 107 -21.01 -31.58 -0.75
CA SER A 107 -20.83 -32.03 0.65
C SER A 107 -20.25 -30.88 1.48
N ARG A 108 -21.12 -30.35 2.34
CA ARG A 108 -20.89 -29.22 3.25
C ARG A 108 -19.68 -29.54 4.12
N ARG A 109 -18.58 -28.79 3.92
CA ARG A 109 -17.30 -28.87 4.65
C ARG A 109 -17.46 -29.50 6.04
N GLN A 110 -17.00 -30.74 6.20
CA GLN A 110 -16.87 -31.35 7.52
C GLN A 110 -15.93 -30.45 8.33
N GLY A 111 -16.49 -29.73 9.29
CA GLY A 111 -15.77 -28.75 10.07
C GLY A 111 -14.77 -29.46 10.98
N GLY A 112 -13.52 -28.98 10.99
CA GLY A 112 -12.55 -29.42 11.97
C GLY A 112 -13.03 -29.14 13.41
N SER A 113 -12.43 -29.86 14.35
CA SER A 113 -12.70 -29.81 15.81
C SER A 113 -12.78 -28.39 16.39
N ASP A 114 -12.03 -27.43 15.83
CA ASP A 114 -12.01 -26.03 16.28
C ASP A 114 -13.35 -25.30 16.20
N MET A 115 -14.23 -25.68 15.26
CA MET A 115 -15.53 -24.99 15.07
C MET A 115 -16.63 -25.50 16.01
N ASP A 116 -16.40 -26.60 16.72
CA ASP A 116 -17.44 -27.25 17.52
C ASP A 116 -17.66 -26.56 18.87
N MET A 117 -16.63 -25.94 19.45
CA MET A 117 -16.79 -25.10 20.65
C MET A 117 -17.74 -23.92 20.39
N PHE A 118 -17.57 -23.24 19.26
CA PHE A 118 -18.42 -22.11 18.87
C PHE A 118 -19.86 -22.53 18.54
N ARG A 119 -20.05 -23.67 17.87
CA ARG A 119 -21.39 -24.20 17.55
C ARG A 119 -22.16 -24.59 18.81
N ASN A 120 -21.49 -25.20 19.78
CA ASN A 120 -22.12 -25.59 21.04
C ASN A 120 -22.53 -24.37 21.86
N MET A 121 -21.70 -23.33 21.89
CA MET A 121 -22.01 -22.06 22.55
C MET A 121 -23.20 -21.34 21.86
N ALA A 122 -23.25 -21.32 20.52
CA ALA A 122 -24.38 -20.75 19.81
C ALA A 122 -25.70 -21.49 20.08
N ARG A 123 -25.65 -22.82 20.26
CA ARG A 123 -26.83 -23.63 20.55
C ARG A 123 -27.37 -23.43 21.98
N SER A 124 -26.50 -23.21 22.96
CA SER A 124 -26.92 -22.97 24.34
C SER A 124 -27.63 -21.63 24.50
N LEU A 125 -27.21 -20.60 23.76
CA LEU A 125 -27.86 -19.28 23.75
C LEU A 125 -29.27 -19.31 23.16
N LYS A 126 -29.54 -20.19 22.19
CA LYS A 126 -30.86 -20.32 21.53
C LYS A 126 -31.89 -21.10 22.36
N ARG A 127 -31.47 -21.79 23.43
CA ARG A 127 -32.35 -22.56 24.32
C ARG A 127 -32.78 -21.79 25.58
N LYS A 128 -32.51 -20.49 25.63
CA LYS A 128 -32.94 -19.59 26.70
C LYS A 128 -34.10 -18.71 26.24
#